data_AF-A0A914G2D2-F1
#
_entry.id   AF-A0A914G2D2-F1
#
_cell.length_a   1.000
_cell.length_b   1.000
_cell.length_c   1.000
_cell.angle_alpha   90.00
_cell.angle_beta   90.00
_cell.angle_gamma   90.00
#
_symmetry.space_group_name_H-M   'P 1'
#
loop_
_entity.id
_entity.type
_entity.pdbx_description
1 polymer ?
#
loop_
_entity_poly.entity_id
_entity_poly.type
_entity_poly.pdbx_seq_one_letter_code
_entity_poly.pdbx_strand_id
1 'polypeptide(L)'
;MLSSEQQKTVRNVAKKSFNKIDELFISHKLPNNGFSEGLLIQLLECLAAADSNNFNDSVGGGEREGRVSCPLVGRLHYGLSHGIGRSGNVAETQPKALGSSMLNSLANSLALEALHVLGIL
;
A
#
# COMPACT_ATOMS: atom_id res chain seq x y z
N MET A 1 25.62 20.26 -9.34
CA MET A 1 24.39 20.05 -10.15
C MET A 1 24.49 18.66 -10.77
N LEU A 2 23.42 17.84 -10.78
CA LEU A 2 23.46 16.49 -11.36
C LEU A 2 23.55 16.55 -12.89
N SER A 3 24.38 15.71 -13.51
CA SER A 3 24.48 15.62 -14.97
C SER A 3 23.20 15.05 -15.59
N SER A 4 22.97 15.33 -16.88
CA SER A 4 21.81 14.81 -17.63
C SER A 4 21.74 13.27 -17.61
N GLU A 5 22.91 12.60 -17.64
CA GLU A 5 23.00 11.15 -17.55
C GLU A 5 22.59 10.65 -16.16
N GLN A 6 23.09 11.28 -15.09
CA GLN A 6 22.70 10.95 -13.71
C GLN A 6 21.19 11.12 -13.50
N GLN A 7 20.60 12.21 -14.02
CA GLN A 7 19.15 12.45 -13.94
C GLN A 7 18.34 11.36 -14.69
N LYS A 8 18.80 10.93 -15.87
CA LYS A 8 18.15 9.86 -16.65
C LYS A 8 18.22 8.53 -15.90
N THR A 9 19.37 8.21 -15.32
CA THR A 9 19.56 6.99 -14.54
C THR A 9 18.62 6.93 -13.34
N VAL A 10 18.50 8.00 -12.56
CA VAL A 10 17.58 8.07 -11.41
C VAL A 10 16.12 7.82 -11.84
N ARG A 11 15.67 8.48 -12.93
CA ARG A 11 14.31 8.27 -13.46
C ARG A 11 14.07 6.82 -13.88
N ASN A 12 15.04 6.19 -14.54
CA ASN A 12 14.91 4.80 -14.98
C ASN A 12 14.81 3.83 -13.79
N VAL A 13 15.60 4.06 -12.73
CA VAL A 13 15.57 3.24 -11.51
C VAL A 13 14.21 3.37 -10.80
N ALA A 14 13.70 4.60 -10.66
CA ALA A 14 12.38 4.84 -10.09
C ALA A 14 11.29 4.14 -10.90
N LYS A 15 11.28 4.33 -12.22
CA LYS A 15 10.30 3.71 -13.12
C LYS A 15 10.31 2.18 -13.04
N LYS A 16 11.49 1.56 -12.98
CA LYS A 16 11.60 0.10 -12.84
C LYS A 16 10.93 -0.42 -11.56
N SER A 17 11.05 0.32 -10.46
CA SER A 17 10.45 -0.05 -9.18
C SER A 17 8.92 0.08 -9.23
N PHE A 18 8.41 1.20 -9.77
CA PHE A 18 6.98 1.41 -9.94
C PHE A 18 6.33 0.41 -10.89
N ASN A 19 7.00 0.04 -11.99
CA ASN A 19 6.48 -0.95 -12.93
C ASN A 19 6.16 -2.30 -12.26
N LYS A 20 6.95 -2.73 -11.26
CA LYS A 20 6.68 -3.98 -10.53
C LYS A 20 5.44 -3.87 -9.64
N ILE A 21 5.25 -2.71 -9.02
CA ILE A 21 4.06 -2.42 -8.22
C ILE A 21 2.83 -2.38 -9.13
N ASP A 22 2.91 -1.69 -10.26
CA ASP A 22 1.84 -1.62 -11.25
C ASP A 22 1.48 -3.03 -11.77
N GLU A 23 2.48 -3.84 -12.10
CA GLU A 23 2.27 -5.22 -12.55
C GLU A 23 1.56 -6.06 -11.48
N LEU A 24 1.88 -5.88 -10.20
CA LEU A 24 1.20 -6.56 -9.09
C LEU A 24 -0.28 -6.17 -9.02
N PHE A 25 -0.59 -4.87 -9.11
CA PHE A 25 -1.98 -4.38 -9.09
C PHE A 25 -2.77 -4.70 -10.37
N ILE A 26 -2.11 -4.90 -11.51
CA ILE A 26 -2.79 -5.25 -12.76
C ILE A 26 -3.04 -6.75 -12.85
N SER A 27 -2.03 -7.54 -12.51
CA SER A 27 -2.09 -9.00 -12.66
C SER A 27 -2.89 -9.65 -11.53
N HIS A 28 -2.85 -9.06 -10.33
CA HIS A 28 -3.27 -9.70 -9.08
C HIS A 28 -2.57 -11.05 -8.85
N LYS A 29 -1.35 -11.18 -9.36
CA LYS A 29 -0.57 -12.43 -9.31
C LYS A 29 0.64 -12.33 -8.37
N LEU A 30 0.93 -13.44 -7.72
CA LEU A 30 2.08 -13.69 -6.87
C LEU A 30 3.30 -13.62 -7.76
N PRO A 31 4.27 -12.77 -7.42
CA PRO A 31 5.47 -12.66 -8.22
C PRO A 31 6.27 -13.96 -8.10
N ASN A 32 6.78 -14.44 -9.24
CA ASN A 32 7.65 -15.63 -9.29
C ASN A 32 8.85 -15.53 -8.33
N ASN A 33 9.35 -14.31 -8.11
CA ASN A 33 10.40 -14.02 -7.15
C ASN A 33 9.88 -12.99 -6.14
N GLY A 34 10.13 -13.24 -4.85
CA GLY A 34 9.77 -12.32 -3.78
C GLY A 34 10.33 -10.91 -3.99
N PHE A 35 9.57 -9.90 -3.62
CA PHE A 35 10.01 -8.52 -3.66
C PHE A 35 11.08 -8.26 -2.60
N SER A 36 12.02 -7.37 -2.90
CA SER A 36 12.98 -6.89 -1.92
C SER A 36 12.27 -6.08 -0.84
N GLU A 37 12.77 -6.09 0.38
CA GLU A 37 12.23 -5.34 1.51
C GLU A 37 11.97 -3.86 1.17
N GLY A 38 12.94 -3.17 0.55
CA GLY A 38 12.77 -1.77 0.15
C GLY A 38 11.60 -1.53 -0.83
N LEU A 39 11.27 -2.50 -1.69
CA LEU A 39 10.14 -2.38 -2.61
C LEU A 39 8.81 -2.62 -1.87
N LEU A 40 8.80 -3.55 -0.90
CA LEU A 40 7.64 -3.78 -0.04
C LEU A 40 7.34 -2.54 0.82
N ILE A 41 8.38 -1.93 1.41
CA ILE A 41 8.24 -0.69 2.17
C ILE A 41 7.68 0.42 1.27
N GLN A 42 8.24 0.61 0.07
CA GLN A 42 7.76 1.61 -0.88
C GLN A 42 6.30 1.37 -1.28
N LEU A 43 5.89 0.12 -1.51
CA LEU A 43 4.50 -0.24 -1.77
C LEU A 43 3.59 0.17 -0.60
N LEU A 44 3.97 -0.18 0.64
CA LEU A 44 3.18 0.13 1.84
C LEU A 44 3.09 1.63 2.09
N GLU A 45 4.18 2.37 1.92
CA GLU A 45 4.20 3.83 2.03
C GLU A 45 3.34 4.51 0.96
N CYS A 46 3.38 4.03 -0.29
CA CYS A 46 2.52 4.53 -1.37
C CYS A 46 1.03 4.33 -1.06
N LEU A 47 0.67 3.17 -0.48
CA LEU A 47 -0.71 2.91 -0.06
C LEU A 47 -1.09 3.76 1.15
N ALA A 48 -0.24 3.83 2.16
CA ALA A 48 -0.49 4.66 3.35
C ALA A 48 -0.73 6.13 2.99
N ALA A 49 -0.01 6.66 1.99
CA ALA A 49 -0.21 8.03 1.51
C ALA A 49 -1.62 8.30 0.95
N ALA A 50 -2.42 7.26 0.65
CA ALA A 50 -3.80 7.39 0.20
C ALA A 50 -4.83 7.35 1.35
N ASP A 51 -4.40 7.07 2.58
CA ASP A 51 -5.28 7.11 3.77
C ASP A 51 -5.35 8.53 4.33
N SER A 52 -6.55 8.98 4.71
CA SER A 52 -6.82 10.37 5.07
C SER A 52 -6.07 10.85 6.31
N ASN A 53 -5.72 9.95 7.23
CA ASN A 53 -4.92 10.25 8.42
C ASN A 53 -3.47 10.66 8.09
N ASN A 54 -3.02 10.47 6.84
CA ASN A 54 -1.67 10.83 6.39
C ASN A 54 -1.66 12.09 5.50
N PHE A 55 -2.80 12.75 5.30
CA PHE A 55 -2.87 13.98 4.52
C PHE A 55 -2.40 15.18 5.35
N ASN A 56 -1.43 15.94 4.82
CA ASN A 56 -0.85 17.11 5.50
C ASN A 56 -1.87 18.21 5.85
N ASP A 57 -2.92 18.36 5.04
CA ASP A 57 -3.93 19.44 5.18
C ASP A 57 -5.26 18.94 5.78
N SER A 58 -5.26 17.80 6.47
CA SER A 58 -6.47 17.28 7.10
C SER A 58 -6.69 17.88 8.50
N VAL A 59 -7.82 18.57 8.69
CA VAL A 59 -8.32 18.95 10.03
C VAL A 59 -9.41 17.96 10.43
N GLY A 60 -8.98 16.77 10.86
CA GLY A 60 -9.90 15.72 11.30
C GLY A 60 -10.58 16.11 12.61
N GLY A 61 -11.91 16.32 12.58
CA GLY A 61 -12.72 16.68 13.75
C GLY A 61 -13.50 15.51 14.38
N GLY A 62 -13.46 14.32 13.77
CA GLY A 62 -14.22 13.17 14.24
C GLY A 62 -13.61 12.43 15.44
N GLU A 63 -14.37 11.46 15.91
CA GLU A 63 -13.99 10.55 17.01
C GLU A 63 -13.02 9.45 16.53
N ARG A 64 -13.04 9.12 15.23
CA ARG A 64 -12.19 8.12 14.58
C ARG A 64 -11.44 8.70 13.39
N GLU A 65 -10.36 9.42 13.68
CA GLU A 65 -9.50 10.12 12.70
C GLU A 65 -8.14 9.44 12.50
N GLY A 66 -7.95 8.20 12.97
CA GLY A 66 -6.68 7.48 12.77
C GLY A 66 -5.48 8.13 13.48
N ARG A 67 -5.71 8.92 14.53
CA ARG A 67 -4.63 9.61 15.26
C ARG A 67 -3.77 8.60 16.02
N VAL A 68 -2.46 8.62 15.78
CA VAL A 68 -1.49 7.73 16.45
C VAL A 68 -0.65 8.53 17.44
N SER A 69 -0.78 8.21 18.74
CA SER A 69 -0.07 8.93 19.81
C SER A 69 1.42 8.57 19.90
N CYS A 70 1.77 7.30 19.71
CA CYS A 70 3.14 6.82 19.80
C CYS A 70 3.79 6.74 18.40
N PRO A 71 4.84 7.52 18.10
CA PRO A 71 5.49 7.48 16.79
C PRO A 71 6.05 6.10 16.41
N LEU A 72 6.44 5.28 17.38
CA LEU A 72 6.89 3.91 17.13
C LEU A 72 5.76 3.04 16.57
N VAL A 73 4.55 3.15 17.13
CA VAL A 73 3.37 2.42 16.63
C VAL A 73 3.03 2.84 15.20
N GLY A 74 3.12 4.14 14.91
CA GLY A 74 2.90 4.66 13.56
C GLY A 74 3.85 4.04 12.53
N ARG A 75 5.14 3.92 12.87
CA ARG A 75 6.14 3.28 12.01
C ARG A 75 5.92 1.77 11.86
N LEU A 76 5.57 1.07 12.95
CA LEU A 76 5.29 -0.38 12.91
C LEU A 76 4.10 -0.73 12.02
N HIS A 77 3.20 0.22 11.77
CA HIS A 77 2.02 0.02 10.92
C HIS A 77 2.11 0.83 9.61
N TYR A 78 3.28 1.35 9.26
CA TYR A 78 3.51 2.11 8.03
C TYR A 78 2.54 3.29 7.82
N GLY A 79 1.97 3.84 8.90
CA GLY A 79 0.95 4.90 8.81
C GLY A 79 -0.47 4.44 8.44
N LEU A 80 -0.71 3.13 8.27
CA LEU A 80 -2.02 2.55 8.03
C LEU A 80 -2.76 2.38 9.37
N SER A 81 -3.57 3.37 9.76
CA SER A 81 -4.16 3.44 11.12
C SER A 81 -5.68 3.29 11.19
N HIS A 82 -6.36 3.33 10.04
CA HIS A 82 -7.82 3.25 9.98
C HIS A 82 -8.38 1.82 9.97
N GLY A 83 -7.55 0.82 9.68
CA GLY A 83 -7.99 -0.56 9.48
C GLY A 83 -8.70 -0.78 8.14
N ILE A 84 -9.43 -1.89 8.02
CA ILE A 84 -10.12 -2.31 6.79
C ILE A 84 -11.64 -2.31 6.98
N GLY A 85 -12.38 -2.17 5.88
CA GLY A 85 -13.82 -2.30 5.90
C GLY A 85 -14.57 -1.10 6.52
N ARG A 86 -15.87 -1.30 6.69
CA ARG A 86 -16.79 -0.37 7.33
C ARG A 86 -17.54 -1.07 8.46
N SER A 87 -18.23 -0.30 9.30
CA SER A 87 -18.90 -0.81 10.49
C SER A 87 -19.89 -1.95 10.23
N GLY A 88 -20.49 -2.02 9.04
CA GLY A 88 -21.42 -3.08 8.64
C GLY A 88 -20.82 -4.15 7.73
N ASN A 89 -19.62 -3.95 7.17
CA ASN A 89 -19.08 -4.84 6.15
C ASN A 89 -17.55 -4.72 6.03
N VAL A 90 -16.84 -5.82 6.30
CA VAL A 90 -15.37 -5.87 6.25
C VAL A 90 -14.81 -5.76 4.83
N ALA A 91 -15.58 -6.15 3.82
CA ALA A 91 -15.16 -6.14 2.41
C ALA A 91 -15.43 -4.80 1.71
N GLU A 92 -16.17 -3.88 2.35
CA GLU A 92 -16.46 -2.57 1.76
C GLU A 92 -15.26 -1.63 1.80
N THR A 93 -15.07 -0.87 0.71
CA THR A 93 -14.07 0.20 0.65
C THR A 93 -14.35 1.26 1.72
N GLN A 94 -13.32 1.57 2.52
CA GLN A 94 -13.37 2.62 3.53
C GLN A 94 -12.99 3.97 2.91
N PRO A 95 -13.90 4.95 2.80
CA PRO A 95 -13.60 6.24 2.17
C PRO A 95 -12.48 7.04 2.86
N LYS A 96 -12.28 6.85 4.17
CA LYS A 96 -11.17 7.46 4.92
C LYS A 96 -9.84 6.72 4.77
N ALA A 97 -9.85 5.51 4.21
CA ALA A 97 -8.71 4.60 4.20
C ALA A 97 -8.64 3.86 2.85
N LEU A 98 -8.50 4.63 1.78
CA LEU A 98 -8.46 4.09 0.42
C LEU A 98 -7.25 3.18 0.23
N GLY A 99 -6.10 3.57 0.76
CA GLY A 99 -4.87 2.76 0.76
C GLY A 99 -5.03 1.45 1.50
N SER A 100 -5.55 1.50 2.72
CA SER A 100 -5.87 0.29 3.51
C SER A 100 -6.89 -0.62 2.79
N SER A 101 -7.86 -0.02 2.10
CA SER A 101 -8.86 -0.78 1.31
C SER A 101 -8.25 -1.44 0.09
N MET A 102 -7.36 -0.75 -0.64
CA MET A 102 -6.60 -1.30 -1.75
C MET A 102 -5.68 -2.44 -1.29
N LEU A 103 -5.01 -2.27 -0.15
CA LEU A 103 -4.17 -3.30 0.45
C LEU A 103 -4.97 -4.56 0.78
N ASN A 104 -6.16 -4.41 1.38
CA ASN A 104 -7.06 -5.52 1.68
C ASN A 104 -7.48 -6.27 0.41
N SER A 105 -7.91 -5.55 -0.63
CA SER A 105 -8.33 -6.16 -1.90
C SER A 105 -7.19 -6.90 -2.60
N LEU A 106 -5.98 -6.32 -2.58
CA LEU A 106 -4.79 -6.97 -3.13
C LEU A 106 -4.43 -8.22 -2.34
N ALA A 107 -4.39 -8.14 -1.00
CA ALA A 107 -4.09 -9.27 -0.14
C ALA A 107 -5.08 -10.44 -0.36
N ASN A 108 -6.38 -10.14 -0.47
CA ASN A 108 -7.40 -11.15 -0.76
C ASN A 108 -7.20 -11.79 -2.14
N SER A 109 -6.85 -11.00 -3.16
CA SER A 109 -6.59 -11.52 -4.51
C SER A 109 -5.36 -12.42 -4.56
N LEU A 110 -4.28 -12.02 -3.88
CA LEU A 110 -3.04 -12.82 -3.79
C LEU A 110 -3.25 -14.09 -2.96
N ALA A 111 -4.06 -14.04 -1.90
CA ALA A 111 -4.42 -15.22 -1.13
C ALA A 111 -5.26 -16.20 -1.97
N LEU A 112 -6.22 -15.71 -2.74
CA LEU A 112 -7.01 -16.52 -3.66
C LEU A 112 -6.14 -17.19 -4.72
N GLU A 113 -5.21 -16.45 -5.31
CA GLU A 113 -4.30 -17.02 -6.29
C GLU A 113 -3.33 -18.03 -5.64
N ALA A 114 -2.88 -17.81 -4.41
CA ALA A 114 -2.11 -18.81 -3.67
C ALA A 114 -2.87 -20.14 -3.56
N LEU A 115 -4.18 -20.10 -3.31
CA LEU A 115 -5.03 -21.30 -3.28
C LEU A 115 -5.09 -22.00 -4.65
N HIS A 116 -5.20 -21.26 -5.75
CA HIS A 116 -5.14 -21.82 -7.11
C HIS A 116 -3.78 -22.46 -7.39
N VAL A 117 -2.67 -21.80 -7.02
CA VAL A 117 -1.30 -22.33 -7.21
C VAL A 117 -1.09 -23.63 -6.43
N LEU A 118 -1.70 -23.75 -5.25
CA LEU A 118 -1.67 -24.97 -4.43
C LEU A 118 -2.63 -26.07 -4.94
N GLY A 119 -3.47 -25.78 -5.94
CA GLY A 119 -4.45 -26.72 -6.49
C GLY A 119 -5.65 -26.98 -5.57
N ILE A 120 -5.94 -26.03 -4.66
CA ILE A 120 -7.07 -26.13 -3.70
C ILE A 120 -8.38 -25.64 -4.34
N LEU A 121 -8.28 -24.69 -5.28
CA LEU A 121 -9.38 -24.11 -6.05
C LEU A 121 -9.09 -24.22 -7.55
#